data_AF-A0A963FTC7-F1
#
_entry.id   AF-A0A963FTC7-F1
#
_cell.length_a   1.000
_cell.length_b   1.000
_cell.length_c   1.000
_cell.angle_alpha   90.00
_cell.angle_beta   90.00
_cell.angle_gamma   90.00
#
_symmetry.space_group_name_H-M   'P 1'
#
loop_
_entity.id
_entity.type
_entity.pdbx_description
1 polymer ?
#
loop_
_entity_poly.entity_id
_entity_poly.type
_entity_poly.pdbx_seq_one_letter_code
_entity_poly.pdbx_strand_id
1 'polypeptide(L)'
;MRPEDEDRIAAKLARVMAVACVRNTQLETLHAGLTPVSQAGDGSDVVVVDAAGRRIPWSEVSRINDDEMRALMREIVDRLYTFHLRIDDPAFRAEIDRWAAMTAKWDAPKPDPVLSAIPAEKPERG
;
A
#
# COMPACT_ATOMS: atom_id res chain seq x y z
N MET A 1 -3.83 -19.36 -22.11
CA MET A 1 -3.18 -19.54 -20.80
C MET A 1 -4.15 -20.33 -19.93
N ARG A 2 -3.68 -21.14 -18.97
CA ARG A 2 -4.61 -21.86 -18.08
C ARG A 2 -5.03 -20.92 -16.95
N PRO A 3 -6.25 -21.04 -16.39
CA PRO A 3 -6.69 -20.21 -15.27
C PRO A 3 -5.72 -20.20 -14.08
N GLU A 4 -5.11 -21.35 -13.77
CA GLU A 4 -4.09 -21.47 -12.71
C GLU A 4 -2.82 -20.65 -13.00
N ASP A 5 -2.48 -20.47 -14.28
CA ASP A 5 -1.34 -19.62 -14.68
C ASP A 5 -1.70 -18.13 -14.53
N GLU A 6 -2.94 -17.74 -14.82
CA GLU A 6 -3.46 -16.38 -14.60
C GLU A 6 -3.44 -16.00 -13.12
N ASP A 7 -3.97 -16.86 -12.25
CA ASP A 7 -3.96 -16.65 -10.79
C ASP A 7 -2.54 -16.48 -10.26
N ARG A 8 -1.62 -17.37 -10.67
CA ARG A 8 -0.23 -17.32 -10.24
C ARG A 8 0.47 -16.04 -10.70
N ILE A 9 0.22 -15.62 -11.94
CA ILE A 9 0.79 -14.38 -12.50
C ILE A 9 0.23 -13.17 -11.76
N ALA A 10 -1.09 -13.09 -11.56
CA ALA A 10 -1.74 -12.02 -10.83
C ALA A 10 -1.18 -11.89 -9.39
N ALA A 11 -1.04 -13.01 -8.68
CA ALA A 11 -0.51 -13.03 -7.32
C ALA A 11 0.97 -12.61 -7.25
N LYS A 12 1.76 -12.92 -8.28
CA LYS A 12 3.15 -12.47 -8.39
C LYS A 12 3.22 -10.98 -8.66
N LEU A 13 2.45 -10.48 -9.63
CA LEU A 13 2.40 -9.06 -9.99
C LEU A 13 1.96 -8.20 -8.82
N ALA A 14 0.89 -8.58 -8.12
CA ALA A 14 0.38 -7.86 -6.96
C ALA A 14 1.44 -7.65 -5.87
N ARG A 15 2.19 -8.71 -5.53
CA ARG A 15 3.26 -8.63 -4.53
C ARG A 15 4.42 -7.74 -4.98
N VAL A 16 4.85 -7.87 -6.25
CA VAL A 16 5.93 -7.04 -6.80
C VAL A 16 5.51 -5.57 -6.83
N MET A 17 4.29 -5.27 -7.28
CA MET A 17 3.76 -3.90 -7.30
C MET A 17 3.62 -3.32 -5.90
N ALA A 18 3.17 -4.09 -4.91
CA ALA A 18 3.12 -3.64 -3.52
C ALA A 18 4.52 -3.29 -2.99
N VAL A 19 5.55 -4.07 -3.34
CA VAL A 19 6.94 -3.77 -2.94
C VAL A 19 7.51 -2.55 -3.68
N ALA A 20 7.25 -2.42 -4.98
CA ALA A 20 7.82 -1.39 -5.83
C ALA A 20 7.13 -0.02 -5.67
N CYS A 21 5.81 -0.02 -5.43
CA CYS A 21 5.00 1.20 -5.47
C CYS A 21 4.48 1.65 -4.11
N VAL A 22 4.53 0.79 -3.07
CA VAL A 22 3.96 1.10 -1.74
C VAL A 22 5.01 0.97 -0.65
N ARG A 23 5.67 -0.19 -0.53
CA ARG A 23 6.81 -0.33 0.39
C ARG A 23 8.00 0.48 -0.10
N ASN A 24 8.93 0.77 0.81
CA ASN A 24 10.11 1.59 0.52
C ASN A 24 9.78 3.03 0.06
N THR A 25 8.59 3.51 0.40
CA THR A 25 8.16 4.90 0.14
C THR A 25 8.12 5.69 1.46
N GLN A 26 7.51 6.88 1.44
CA GLN A 26 7.21 7.67 2.64
C GLN A 26 6.48 6.86 3.73
N LEU A 27 5.77 5.80 3.36
CA LEU A 27 5.14 4.87 4.29
C LEU A 27 6.13 4.31 5.33
N GLU A 28 7.38 4.03 4.95
CA GLU A 28 8.39 3.54 5.89
C GLU A 28 8.80 4.63 6.89
N THR A 29 8.80 5.90 6.47
CA THR A 29 9.10 7.02 7.38
C THR A 29 7.99 7.19 8.42
N LEU A 30 6.73 6.99 8.03
CA LEU A 30 5.60 7.00 8.95
C LEU A 30 5.65 5.83 9.93
N HIS A 31 6.17 4.69 9.49
CA HIS A 31 6.27 3.45 10.27
C HIS A 31 7.51 3.39 11.17
N ALA A 32 8.61 4.06 10.84
CA ALA A 32 9.88 4.02 11.57
C ALA A 32 9.84 4.69 12.96
N GLY A 33 8.68 5.16 13.41
CA GLY A 33 8.50 5.73 14.74
C GLY A 33 8.73 4.70 15.86
N LEU A 34 9.04 5.19 17.06
CA LEU A 34 9.14 4.31 18.23
C LEU A 34 7.75 3.82 18.63
N THR A 35 7.60 2.49 18.70
CA THR A 35 6.42 1.88 19.32
C THR A 35 6.65 1.81 20.84
N PRO A 36 5.73 2.37 21.66
CA PRO A 36 5.82 2.32 23.11
C PRO A 36 5.66 0.89 23.64
N VAL A 37 6.30 0.63 24.78
CA VAL A 37 6.16 -0.66 25.48
C VAL A 37 4.82 -0.68 26.21
N SER A 38 4.06 -1.77 26.01
CA SER A 38 2.84 -2.09 26.74
C SER A 38 3.10 -3.26 27.69
N GLN A 39 2.71 -3.12 28.96
CA GLN A 39 2.76 -4.22 29.93
C GLN A 39 1.58 -5.19 29.72
N ALA A 40 0.44 -4.69 29.24
CA ALA A 40 -0.71 -5.51 28.85
C ALA A 40 -0.46 -6.30 27.54
N GLY A 41 0.47 -5.82 26.70
CA GLY A 41 0.82 -6.42 25.40
C GLY A 41 -0.05 -5.98 24.24
N ASP A 42 -1.18 -5.31 24.49
CA ASP A 42 -2.12 -4.83 23.48
C ASP A 42 -2.14 -3.29 23.33
N GLY A 43 -1.32 -2.58 24.12
CA GLY A 43 -1.24 -1.12 24.10
C GLY A 43 -2.40 -0.41 24.80
N SER A 44 -3.33 -1.13 25.43
CA SER A 44 -4.47 -0.53 26.16
C SER A 44 -4.03 0.29 27.39
N ASP A 45 -2.85 0.00 27.92
CA ASP A 45 -2.20 0.71 29.03
C ASP A 45 -1.31 1.88 28.58
N VAL A 46 -1.20 2.13 27.28
CA VAL A 46 -0.37 3.20 26.71
C VAL A 46 -1.22 4.44 26.42
N VAL A 47 -0.70 5.60 26.82
CA VAL A 47 -1.31 6.91 26.57
C VAL A 47 -0.27 7.88 25.99
N VAL A 48 -0.65 8.60 24.95
CA VAL A 48 0.11 9.75 24.43
C VAL A 48 -0.45 11.03 25.04
N VAL A 49 0.43 11.92 25.50
CA VAL A 49 0.05 13.24 26.00
C VAL A 49 0.57 14.29 25.03
N ASP A 50 -0.34 15.09 24.46
CA ASP A 50 0.05 16.16 23.55
C ASP A 50 0.49 17.42 24.31
N ALA A 51 0.93 18.44 23.56
CA ALA A 51 1.41 19.70 24.14
C ALA A 51 0.29 20.52 24.84
N ALA A 52 -0.98 20.23 24.58
CA ALA A 52 -2.12 20.83 25.28
C ALA A 52 -2.52 20.04 26.54
N GLY A 53 -1.81 18.95 26.86
CA GLY A 53 -2.11 18.08 28.00
C GLY A 53 -3.23 17.08 27.73
N ARG A 54 -3.71 16.95 26.49
CA ARG A 54 -4.72 15.93 26.14
C ARG A 54 -4.09 14.55 26.22
N ARG A 55 -4.77 13.65 26.94
CA ARG A 55 -4.43 12.23 27.03
C ARG A 55 -5.18 11.48 25.94
N ILE A 56 -4.44 10.83 25.04
CA ILE A 56 -4.99 10.09 23.90
C ILE A 56 -4.60 8.62 24.09
N PRO A 57 -5.56 7.68 24.18
CA PRO A 57 -5.27 6.26 24.19
C PRO A 57 -4.45 5.86 22.96
N TRP A 58 -3.49 4.95 23.10
CA TRP A 58 -2.64 4.53 21.99
C TRP A 58 -3.44 3.96 20.79
N SER A 59 -4.60 3.37 21.04
CA SER A 59 -5.54 2.89 20.00
C SER A 59 -6.21 4.01 19.19
N GLU A 60 -6.18 5.25 19.67
CA GLU A 60 -6.77 6.43 19.01
C GLU A 60 -5.70 7.37 18.43
N VAL A 61 -4.41 7.05 18.61
CA VAL A 61 -3.32 7.82 18.01
C VAL A 61 -3.27 7.52 16.51
N SER A 62 -3.09 8.56 15.71
CA SER A 62 -2.84 8.43 14.27
C SER A 62 -1.43 7.87 14.03
N ARG A 63 -1.29 6.54 14.08
CA ARG A 63 -0.01 5.80 13.98
C ARG A 63 -0.11 4.63 13.00
N ILE A 64 1.05 4.02 12.72
CA ILE A 64 1.17 2.73 12.04
C ILE A 64 2.21 1.93 12.81
N ASN A 65 1.80 0.93 13.59
CA ASN A 65 2.72 -0.05 14.19
C ASN A 65 2.95 -1.25 13.25
N ASP A 66 3.77 -2.21 13.69
CA ASP A 66 4.11 -3.40 12.88
C ASP A 66 2.88 -4.24 12.48
N ASP A 67 1.91 -4.40 13.38
CA ASP A 67 0.69 -5.19 13.12
C ASP A 67 -0.25 -4.47 12.15
N GLU A 68 -0.41 -3.16 12.31
CA GLU A 68 -1.16 -2.28 11.41
C GLU A 68 -0.50 -2.23 10.03
N MET A 69 0.83 -2.13 9.97
CA MET A 69 1.60 -2.19 8.73
C MET A 69 1.40 -3.53 8.02
N ARG A 70 1.45 -4.65 8.76
CA ARG A 70 1.22 -5.99 8.21
C ARG A 70 -0.19 -6.13 7.67
N ALA A 71 -1.19 -5.63 8.40
CA ALA A 71 -2.58 -5.67 7.98
C ALA A 71 -2.81 -4.82 6.72
N LEU A 72 -2.29 -3.60 6.69
CA LEU A 72 -2.33 -2.69 5.55
C LEU A 72 -1.70 -3.33 4.30
N MET A 73 -0.51 -3.91 4.44
CA MET A 73 0.19 -4.51 3.30
C MET A 73 -0.53 -5.76 2.76
N ARG A 74 -1.15 -6.55 3.64
CA ARG A 74 -2.00 -7.68 3.21
C ARG A 74 -3.19 -7.18 2.40
N GLU A 75 -3.92 -6.18 2.91
CA GLU A 75 -5.05 -5.60 2.19
C GLU A 75 -4.64 -5.06 0.82
N ILE A 76 -3.53 -4.32 0.75
CA ILE A 76 -3.02 -3.77 -0.53
C ILE A 76 -2.71 -4.89 -1.53
N VAL A 77 -2.04 -5.96 -1.11
CA VAL A 77 -1.73 -7.09 -1.99
C VAL A 77 -3.02 -7.78 -2.46
N ASP A 78 -3.98 -8.03 -1.56
CA ASP A 78 -5.24 -8.68 -1.90
C ASP A 78 -6.07 -7.83 -2.88
N ARG A 79 -6.07 -6.50 -2.72
CA ARG A 79 -6.72 -5.55 -3.62
C ARG A 79 -6.06 -5.52 -5.00
N LEU A 80 -4.73 -5.46 -5.06
CA LEU A 80 -3.97 -5.50 -6.32
C LEU A 80 -4.17 -6.84 -7.04
N TYR A 81 -4.18 -7.95 -6.31
CA TYR A 81 -4.47 -9.27 -6.85
C TYR A 81 -5.86 -9.33 -7.47
N THR A 82 -6.88 -8.89 -6.73
CA THR A 82 -8.27 -8.84 -7.20
C THR A 82 -8.40 -7.93 -8.42
N PHE A 83 -7.70 -6.79 -8.42
CA PHE A 83 -7.67 -5.89 -9.57
C PHE A 83 -7.13 -6.60 -10.81
N HIS A 84 -6.00 -7.32 -10.71
CA HIS A 84 -5.44 -8.07 -11.83
C HIS A 84 -6.36 -9.16 -12.36
N LEU A 85 -7.08 -9.87 -11.49
CA LEU A 85 -8.05 -10.89 -11.92
C LEU A 85 -9.26 -10.30 -12.64
N ARG A 86 -9.68 -9.10 -12.25
CA ARG A 86 -10.93 -8.49 -12.70
C ARG A 86 -10.74 -7.39 -13.72
N ILE A 87 -9.51 -7.02 -14.07
CA ILE A 87 -9.28 -5.86 -14.93
C ILE A 87 -9.90 -6.03 -16.30
N ASP A 88 -10.17 -7.25 -16.79
CA ASP A 88 -10.83 -7.49 -18.07
C ASP A 88 -12.37 -7.55 -18.00
N ASP A 89 -12.97 -7.53 -16.80
CA ASP A 89 -14.42 -7.44 -16.59
C ASP A 89 -14.92 -6.02 -16.89
N PRO A 90 -15.77 -5.81 -17.91
CA PRO A 90 -16.28 -4.49 -18.27
C PRO A 90 -17.05 -3.79 -17.14
N ALA A 91 -17.77 -4.55 -16.30
CA ALA A 91 -18.51 -3.98 -15.19
C ALA A 91 -17.58 -3.48 -14.08
N PHE A 92 -16.49 -4.21 -13.84
CA PHE A 92 -15.44 -3.78 -12.92
C PHE A 92 -14.72 -2.53 -13.43
N ARG A 93 -14.34 -2.48 -14.72
CA ARG A 93 -13.76 -1.29 -15.35
C ARG A 93 -14.62 -0.05 -15.18
N ALA A 94 -15.93 -0.17 -15.46
CA ALA A 94 -16.86 0.94 -15.32
C ALA A 94 -16.97 1.47 -13.88
N GLU A 95 -16.76 0.62 -12.86
CA GLU A 95 -16.70 1.06 -11.46
C GLU A 95 -15.38 1.79 -11.16
N ILE A 96 -14.24 1.28 -11.64
CA ILE A 96 -12.94 1.94 -11.48
C ILE A 96 -12.93 3.32 -12.14
N ASP A 97 -13.53 3.45 -13.32
CA ASP A 97 -13.65 4.73 -14.03
C ASP A 97 -14.45 5.76 -13.23
N ARG A 98 -15.45 5.33 -12.43
CA ARG A 98 -16.17 6.24 -11.52
C ARG A 98 -15.27 6.78 -10.42
N TRP A 99 -14.30 5.99 -9.96
CA TRP A 99 -13.35 6.43 -8.93
C TRP A 99 -12.32 7.43 -9.47
N ALA A 100 -12.11 7.51 -10.79
CA ALA A 100 -11.23 8.50 -11.40
C ALA A 100 -11.66 9.95 -11.09
N ALA A 101 -12.94 10.19 -10.80
CA ALA A 101 -13.40 11.49 -10.32
C ALA A 101 -12.80 11.87 -8.94
N MET A 102 -12.42 10.89 -8.12
CA MET A 102 -11.85 11.12 -6.79
C MET A 102 -10.40 11.61 -6.85
N THR A 103 -9.69 11.36 -7.94
CA THR A 103 -8.29 11.82 -8.14
C THR A 103 -8.21 13.23 -8.70
N ALA A 104 -9.35 13.89 -8.95
CA ALA A 104 -9.40 15.23 -9.55
C ALA A 104 -8.69 16.31 -8.70
N LYS A 105 -8.51 16.07 -7.39
CA LYS A 105 -7.82 16.98 -6.47
C LYS A 105 -6.33 16.66 -6.29
N TRP A 106 -5.83 15.60 -6.90
CA TRP A 106 -4.45 15.17 -6.75
C TRP A 106 -3.58 15.84 -7.80
N ASP A 107 -2.33 16.13 -7.44
CA ASP A 107 -1.36 16.64 -8.39
C ASP A 107 -1.10 15.60 -9.50
N ALA A 108 -0.76 16.09 -10.69
CA ALA A 108 -0.37 15.21 -11.80
C ALA A 108 0.87 14.38 -11.40
N PRO A 109 0.89 13.07 -11.75
CA PRO A 109 2.03 12.22 -11.42
C PRO A 109 3.29 12.67 -12.15
N LYS A 110 4.43 12.52 -11.49
CA LYS A 110 5.76 12.71 -12.07
C LYS A 110 6.48 11.35 -12.11
N PRO A 111 7.37 11.10 -13.08
CA PRO A 111 8.17 9.88 -13.09
C PRO A 111 8.97 9.74 -11.79
N ASP A 112 8.90 8.57 -11.17
CA ASP A 112 9.71 8.26 -10.00
C ASP A 112 11.19 8.12 -10.41
N PRO A 113 12.14 8.81 -9.76
CA PRO A 113 13.54 8.78 -10.17
C PRO A 113 14.22 7.42 -9.99
N VAL A 114 13.81 6.62 -9.01
CA VAL A 114 14.42 5.31 -8.73
C VAL A 114 13.97 4.29 -9.79
N LEU A 115 12.66 4.20 -10.03
CA LEU A 115 12.10 3.34 -11.06
C LEU A 115 12.54 3.76 -12.46
N SER A 116 12.65 5.06 -12.72
CA SER A 116 13.11 5.59 -14.03
C SER A 116 14.59 5.33 -14.30
N ALA A 117 15.40 5.05 -13.26
CA ALA A 117 16.82 4.75 -13.42
C ALA A 117 17.08 3.28 -13.80
N ILE A 118 16.07 2.40 -13.72
CA ILE A 118 16.19 1.01 -14.12
C ILE A 118 16.42 0.96 -15.65
N PRO A 119 17.51 0.36 -16.14
CA PRO A 119 17.80 0.33 -17.57
C PRO A 119 16.69 -0.37 -18.37
N ALA A 120 16.21 0.27 -19.43
CA ALA A 120 15.37 -0.39 -20.41
C ALA A 120 16.24 -1.31 -21.29
N GLU A 121 15.83 -2.57 -21.47
CA GLU A 121 16.45 -3.41 -22.51
C GLU A 121 16.23 -2.75 -23.88
N LYS A 122 17.30 -2.62 -24.67
CA LYS A 122 17.16 -2.22 -26.06
C LYS A 122 16.49 -3.38 -26.80
N PRO A 123 15.40 -3.14 -27.56
CA PRO A 123 14.83 -4.19 -28.37
C PRO A 123 15.91 -4.67 -29.35
N GLU A 124 16.15 -5.99 -29.37
CA GLU A 124 16.97 -6.62 -30.40
C GLU A 124 16.35 -6.25 -31.76
N ARG A 125 17.06 -5.45 -32.54
CA ARG A 125 16.68 -5.21 -33.94
C ARG A 125 16.96 -6.49 -34.69
N GLY A 126 15.92 -7.30 -34.88
CA GLY A 126 15.89 -8.36 -35.90
C GLY A 126 15.94 -7.79 -37.30
#